data_AF-A0A435UWS1-F1
#
_entry.id   AF-A0A435UWS1-F1
#
_cell.length_a   1.000
_cell.length_b   1.000
_cell.length_c   1.000
_cell.angle_alpha   90.00
_cell.angle_beta   90.00
_cell.angle_gamma   90.00
#
_symmetry.space_group_name_H-M   'P 1'
#
loop_
_entity.id
_entity.type
_entity.pdbx_description
1 polymer ?
#
loop_
_entity_poly.entity_id
_entity_poly.type
_entity_poly.pdbx_seq_one_letter_code
_entity_poly.pdbx_strand_id
1 'polypeptide(L)' 'VQSAIDLTLAEHRMVGALTRRELVTTDGTIRPVAFDTVCIHSDPPNARDVAALMRRIIDTHSNGLP' A
#
# COMPACT_ATOMS: atom_id res chain seq x y z
N VAL A 1 1.08 3.71 22.02
CA VAL A 1 1.20 2.41 21.31
C VAL A 1 0.50 2.57 20.00
N GLN A 2 1.17 2.37 18.86
CA GLN A 2 0.49 2.39 17.56
C GLN A 2 -0.36 1.13 17.40
N SER A 3 -1.51 1.29 16.74
CA SER A 3 -2.40 0.17 16.41
C SER A 3 -1.82 -0.66 15.26
N ALA A 4 -2.22 -1.94 15.20
CA ALA A 4 -1.95 -2.76 14.03
C ALA A 4 -2.59 -2.14 12.77
N ILE A 5 -1.91 -2.30 11.64
CA ILE A 5 -2.39 -1.84 10.33
C ILE A 5 -3.35 -2.90 9.77
N ASP A 6 -4.49 -2.46 9.24
CA ASP A 6 -5.40 -3.30 8.45
C ASP A 6 -4.74 -3.63 7.10
N LEU A 7 -4.36 -4.90 6.93
CA LEU A 7 -3.66 -5.40 5.76
C LEU A 7 -4.53 -5.37 4.50
N THR A 8 -5.83 -5.67 4.62
CA THR A 8 -6.76 -5.67 3.49
C THR A 8 -6.95 -4.26 2.94
N LEU A 9 -7.12 -3.28 3.85
CA LEU A 9 -7.23 -1.88 3.45
C LEU A 9 -5.92 -1.37 2.84
N ALA A 10 -4.77 -1.76 3.40
CA ALA A 10 -3.46 -1.40 2.90
C ALA A 10 -3.22 -1.96 1.48
N GLU A 11 -3.60 -3.22 1.23
CA GLU A 11 -3.57 -3.85 -0.09
C GLU A 11 -4.43 -3.09 -1.10
N HIS A 12 -5.71 -2.84 -0.78
CA HIS A 12 -6.61 -2.10 -1.66
C HIS A 12 -6.06 -0.72 -2.04
N ARG A 13 -5.47 0.00 -1.08
CA ARG A 13 -4.82 1.29 -1.31
C ARG A 13 -3.62 1.19 -2.22
N MET A 14 -2.71 0.25 -1.97
CA MET A 14 -1.49 0.09 -2.76
C MET A 14 -1.79 -0.35 -4.19
N VAL A 15 -2.73 -1.29 -4.37
CA VAL A 15 -3.18 -1.73 -5.70
C VAL A 15 -3.79 -0.56 -6.47
N GLY A 16 -4.66 0.24 -5.84
CA GLY A 16 -5.24 1.43 -6.46
C GLY A 16 -4.18 2.47 -6.85
N ALA A 17 -3.20 2.71 -5.98
CA ALA A 17 -2.12 3.66 -6.22
C ALA A 17 -1.24 3.24 -7.42
N LEU A 18 -0.91 1.95 -7.54
CA LEU A 18 -0.11 1.44 -8.65
C LEU A 18 -0.87 1.37 -9.98
N THR A 19 -2.10 0.84 -9.96
CA THR A 19 -2.85 0.52 -11.19
C THR A 19 -3.65 1.70 -11.73
N ARG A 20 -4.27 2.49 -10.84
CA ARG A 20 -5.13 3.63 -11.21
C ARG A 20 -4.49 4.98 -10.97
N ARG A 21 -3.33 5.04 -10.28
CA ARG A 21 -2.68 6.28 -9.85
C ARG A 21 -3.60 7.14 -8.97
N GLU A 22 -4.30 6.48 -8.05
CA GLU A 22 -5.32 7.10 -7.19
C GLU A 22 -5.21 6.64 -5.74
N LEU A 23 -5.58 7.53 -4.81
CA LEU A 23 -5.76 7.25 -3.38
C LEU A 23 -7.15 7.69 -2.92
N VAL A 24 -7.76 6.88 -2.05
CA VAL A 24 -8.99 7.24 -1.32
C VAL A 24 -8.59 7.88 0.01
N THR A 25 -8.96 9.14 0.20
CA THR A 25 -8.72 9.91 1.43
C THR A 25 -9.71 9.50 2.54
N THR A 26 -9.47 9.96 3.76
CA THR A 26 -10.29 9.63 4.93
C THR A 26 -11.72 10.18 4.88
N ASP A 27 -11.96 11.21 4.07
CA ASP A 27 -13.30 11.76 3.80
C ASP A 27 -13.99 11.09 2.59
N GLY A 28 -13.36 10.06 2.01
CA GLY A 28 -13.87 9.32 0.86
C GLY A 28 -13.60 9.95 -0.50
N THR A 29 -12.95 11.12 -0.57
CA THR A 29 -12.57 11.70 -1.86
C THR A 29 -11.43 10.91 -2.53
N ILE A 30 -11.37 10.97 -3.86
CA ILE A 30 -10.30 10.34 -4.65
C ILE A 30 -9.32 11.41 -5.07
N ARG A 31 -8.03 11.15 -4.85
CA ARG A 31 -6.94 12.06 -5.23
C ARG A 31 -5.95 11.34 -6.15
N PRO A 32 -5.50 11.98 -7.24
CA PRO A 32 -4.44 11.42 -8.07
C PRO A 32 -3.14 11.34 -7.26
N VAL A 33 -2.33 10.31 -7.51
CA VAL A 33 -1.01 10.14 -6.90
C VAL A 33 0.01 9.70 -7.94
N ALA A 34 1.22 10.26 -7.83
CA ALA A 34 2.42 9.77 -8.49
C ALA A 34 3.50 9.59 -7.42
N PHE A 35 4.25 8.50 -7.49
CA PHE A 35 5.29 8.18 -6.52
C PHE A 35 6.33 7.26 -7.14
N ASP A 36 7.57 7.40 -6.68
CA ASP A 36 8.67 6.52 -7.06
C ASP A 36 9.06 5.55 -5.93
N THR A 37 8.69 5.89 -4.69
CA THR A 37 9.06 5.14 -3.49
C THR A 37 7.89 5.04 -2.51
N VAL A 38 7.80 3.92 -1.79
CA VAL A 38 6.87 3.72 -0.68
C VAL A 38 7.65 3.66 0.63
N CYS A 39 7.33 4.56 1.56
CA CYS A 39 7.88 4.52 2.91
C CYS A 39 7.12 3.49 3.76
N ILE A 40 7.85 2.65 4.49
CA ILE A 40 7.29 1.65 5.41
C ILE A 40 7.85 1.89 6.81
N HIS A 41 6.94 2.02 7.77
CA HIS A 41 7.23 2.22 9.17
C HIS A 41 7.40 0.88 9.91
N SER A 42 8.35 0.82 10.85
CA SER A 42 8.70 -0.41 11.59
C SER A 42 8.09 -0.51 13.00
N ASP A 43 7.37 0.52 13.42
CA ASP A 43 6.79 0.70 14.76
C ASP A 43 5.38 0.10 14.97
N PRO A 44 4.53 -0.12 13.95
CA PRO A 44 3.29 -0.87 14.14
C PRO A 44 3.55 -2.30 14.63
N PRO A 45 2.70 -2.87 15.50
CA PRO A 45 2.88 -4.24 16.01
C PRO A 45 3.04 -5.31 14.92
N ASN A 46 2.40 -5.11 13.75
CA ASN A 46 2.44 -5.99 12.59
C ASN A 46 3.26 -5.42 11.41
N ALA A 47 4.23 -4.53 11.67
CA ALA A 47 5.01 -3.86 10.63
C ALA A 47 5.71 -4.83 9.65
N ARG A 48 6.16 -6.00 10.13
CA ARG A 48 6.78 -7.03 9.27
C ARG A 48 5.79 -7.59 8.25
N ASP A 49 4.54 -7.84 8.65
CA ASP A 49 3.50 -8.34 7.76
C ASP A 49 3.13 -7.31 6.70
N VAL A 50 3.07 -6.03 7.11
CA VAL A 50 2.86 -4.89 6.19
C VAL A 50 3.99 -4.81 5.17
N ALA A 51 5.25 -4.89 5.61
CA ALA A 51 6.40 -4.86 4.70
C ALA A 51 6.38 -6.04 3.71
N ALA A 52 6.05 -7.25 4.18
CA ALA A 52 5.94 -8.43 3.33
C ALA A 52 4.81 -8.31 2.30
N LEU A 53 3.65 -7.78 2.71
CA LEU A 53 2.52 -7.50 1.83
C LEU A 53 2.89 -6.48 0.74
N MET A 54 3.48 -5.36 1.13
CA MET A 54 3.86 -4.29 0.18
C MET A 54 4.87 -4.79 -0.84
N ARG A 55 5.87 -5.57 -0.39
CA ARG A 55 6.84 -6.21 -1.29
C ARG A 55 6.13 -7.12 -2.30
N ARG A 56 5.24 -8.01 -1.85
CA ARG A 56 4.49 -8.91 -2.73
C ARG A 56 3.69 -8.17 -3.79
N ILE A 57 3.00 -7.10 -3.41
CA ILE A 57 2.18 -6.29 -4.32
C ILE A 57 3.05 -5.61 -5.37
N ILE A 58 4.14 -4.97 -4.93
CA ILE A 58 5.10 -4.30 -5.82
C ILE A 58 5.71 -5.31 -6.78
N ASP A 59 6.20 -6.45 -6.28
CA ASP A 59 6.81 -7.48 -7.12
C ASP A 59 5.81 -8.04 -8.13
N THR A 60 4.55 -8.27 -7.74
CA THR A 60 3.48 -8.72 -8.65
C THR A 60 3.20 -7.68 -9.74
N HIS A 61 3.11 -6.40 -9.38
CA HIS A 61 2.84 -5.32 -10.32
C HIS A 61 4.01 -5.06 -11.27
N SER A 62 5.24 -5.07 -10.74
CA SER A 62 6.47 -4.85 -11.51
C SER A 62 6.84 -6.01 -12.40
N ASN A 63 6.55 -7.25 -11.97
CA ASN A 63 6.98 -8.42 -12.73
C ASN A 63 6.14 -8.69 -13.96
N GLY A 64 4.90 -8.19 -14.05
CA GLY A 64 4.05 -8.25 -15.24
C GLY A 64 4.41 -9.37 -16.23
N LEU A 65 4.54 -10.62 -15.78
CA LEU A 65 4.54 -11.73 -16.71
C LEU A 65 3.07 -11.92 -17.09
N PRO A 66 2.78 -12.20 -18.37
CA PRO A 66 1.42 -12.46 -18.81
C PRO A 66 0.70 -13.46 -17.91
#